data_AF-A0A6V7IMD5-F1
#
_entry.id   AF-A0A6V7IMD5-F1
#
_cell.length_a   1.000
_cell.length_b   1.000
_cell.length_c   1.000
_cell.angle_alpha   90.00
_cell.angle_beta   90.00
_cell.angle_gamma   90.00
#
_symmetry.space_group_name_H-M   'P 1'
#
loop_
_entity.id
_entity.type
_entity.pdbx_description
1 polymer ?
#
loop_
_entity_poly.entity_id
_entity_poly.type
_entity_poly.pdbx_seq_one_letter_code
_entity_poly.pdbx_strand_id
1 'polypeptide(L)'
;MADDETKQACLERLEELKANKGKKPAGCEEAITSLQNEAASRGLDDNDIELIVDVITSTDLRAGLCVPLIRCLIPKKRVSNQVVEDIINYWLKKCSSLPITVSTTIFQWLIGLWEHQLVDRQTINVYYDCFFFLLLKHERL
;
A
#
# COMPACT_ATOMS: atom_id res chain seq x y z
N MET A 1 -15.98 17.10 -10.11
CA MET A 1 -15.20 17.71 -11.21
C MET A 1 -13.86 18.23 -10.68
N ALA A 2 -13.80 19.28 -9.85
CA ALA A 2 -12.53 19.76 -9.29
C ALA A 2 -11.76 18.73 -8.44
N ASP A 3 -12.47 17.93 -7.63
CA ASP A 3 -11.84 16.88 -6.81
C ASP A 3 -11.26 15.73 -7.64
N ASP A 4 -11.90 15.37 -8.76
CA ASP A 4 -11.42 14.30 -9.64
C ASP A 4 -10.20 14.73 -10.45
N GLU A 5 -10.17 15.99 -10.92
CA GLU A 5 -8.99 16.58 -11.54
C GLU A 5 -7.81 16.66 -10.55
N THR A 6 -8.10 16.99 -9.29
CA THR A 6 -7.09 17.03 -8.23
C THR A 6 -6.54 15.63 -7.94
N LYS A 7 -7.41 14.62 -7.84
CA LYS A 7 -7.00 13.22 -7.67
C LYS A 7 -6.14 12.75 -8.84
N GLN A 8 -6.56 13.01 -10.08
CA GLN A 8 -5.83 12.63 -11.28
C GLN A 8 -4.41 13.22 -11.30
N ALA A 9 -4.29 14.52 -11.00
CA ALA A 9 -2.99 15.19 -10.90
C ALA A 9 -2.11 14.65 -9.75
N CYS A 10 -2.69 14.02 -8.72
CA CYS A 10 -1.93 13.33 -7.69
C CYS A 10 -1.42 11.97 -8.19
N LEU A 11 -2.23 11.21 -8.92
CA LEU A 11 -1.85 9.91 -9.48
C LEU A 11 -0.75 10.06 -10.54
N GLU A 12 -0.83 11.07 -11.40
CA GLU A 12 0.22 11.39 -12.38
C GLU A 12 1.58 11.63 -11.70
N ARG A 13 1.60 12.31 -10.54
CA ARG A 13 2.82 12.50 -9.76
C ARG A 13 3.36 11.20 -9.15
N LEU A 14 2.49 10.23 -8.84
CA LEU A 14 2.92 8.90 -8.39
C LEU A 14 3.53 8.09 -9.53
N GLU A 15 2.98 8.22 -10.74
CA GLU A 15 3.59 7.64 -11.95
C GLU A 15 4.98 8.26 -12.22
N GLU A 16 5.13 9.57 -12.07
CA GLU A 16 6.43 10.23 -12.13
C GLU A 16 7.39 9.74 -11.04
N LEU A 17 6.90 9.52 -9.82
CA LEU A 17 7.69 8.96 -8.72
C LEU A 17 8.22 7.56 -9.09
N LYS A 18 7.36 6.72 -9.69
CA LYS A 18 7.73 5.40 -10.20
C LYS A 18 8.78 5.51 -11.32
N ALA A 19 8.53 6.35 -12.32
CA ALA A 19 9.45 6.58 -13.44
C ALA A 19 10.84 7.05 -12.97
N ASN A 20 10.88 7.87 -11.91
CA ASN A 20 12.09 8.38 -11.30
C ASN A 20 12.72 7.45 -10.26
N LYS A 21 12.29 6.18 -10.18
CA LYS A 21 12.80 5.15 -9.25
C LYS A 21 12.76 5.59 -7.79
N GLY A 22 11.68 6.28 -7.39
CA GLY A 22 11.46 6.69 -6.00
C GLY A 22 12.21 7.96 -5.60
N LYS A 23 12.89 8.63 -6.54
CA LYS A 23 13.37 10.00 -6.31
C LYS A 23 12.16 10.93 -6.26
N LYS A 24 11.93 11.49 -5.07
CA LYS A 24 10.81 12.38 -4.75
C LYS A 24 10.73 13.55 -5.76
N PRO A 25 9.73 13.59 -6.65
CA PRO A 25 9.49 14.76 -7.49
C PRO A 25 8.95 15.92 -6.64
N ALA A 26 9.06 17.15 -7.15
CA ALA A 26 8.47 18.32 -6.49
C ALA A 26 6.95 18.16 -6.39
N GLY A 27 6.34 18.51 -5.27
CA GLY A 27 4.89 18.38 -5.09
C GLY A 27 4.41 16.98 -4.67
N CYS A 28 5.31 16.00 -4.49
CA CYS A 28 4.92 14.62 -4.19
C CYS A 28 4.30 14.45 -2.80
N GLU A 29 4.75 15.21 -1.79
CA GLU A 29 4.18 15.13 -0.44
C GLU A 29 2.79 15.74 -0.37
N GLU A 30 2.58 16.86 -1.06
CA GLU A 30 1.28 17.49 -1.21
C GLU A 30 0.31 16.55 -1.95
N ALA A 31 0.78 15.90 -3.02
CA ALA A 31 -0.02 14.91 -3.76
C ALA A 31 -0.45 13.72 -2.89
N ILE A 32 0.48 13.16 -2.12
CA ILE A 32 0.17 12.07 -1.19
C ILE A 32 -0.81 12.53 -0.11
N THR A 33 -0.63 13.73 0.45
CA THR A 33 -1.52 14.27 1.49
C THR A 33 -2.95 14.46 0.95
N SER A 34 -3.08 15.03 -0.25
CA SER A 34 -4.39 15.15 -0.92
C SER A 34 -5.02 13.79 -1.17
N LEU A 35 -4.24 12.81 -1.65
CA LEU A 35 -4.74 11.47 -1.90
C LEU A 35 -5.16 10.74 -0.61
N GLN A 36 -4.47 10.98 0.51
CA GLN A 36 -4.87 10.46 1.83
C GLN A 36 -6.20 11.04 2.30
N ASN A 37 -6.37 12.37 2.17
CA ASN A 37 -7.63 13.02 2.53
C ASN A 37 -8.79 12.49 1.68
N GLU A 38 -8.53 12.22 0.40
CA GLU A 38 -9.50 11.61 -0.49
C GLU A 38 -9.84 10.18 -0.11
N ALA A 39 -8.83 9.34 0.10
CA ALA A 39 -9.02 7.95 0.52
C ALA A 39 -9.82 7.88 1.84
N ALA A 40 -9.55 8.80 2.78
CA ALA A 40 -10.25 8.87 4.05
C ALA A 40 -11.71 9.35 3.92
N SER A 41 -12.02 10.21 2.95
CA SER A 41 -13.36 10.78 2.77
C SER A 41 -14.30 9.83 2.03
N ARG A 42 -13.81 9.21 0.95
CA ARG A 42 -14.64 8.48 0.00
C ARG A 42 -14.06 7.14 -0.46
N GLY A 43 -12.89 6.76 0.05
CA GLY A 43 -12.13 5.62 -0.46
C GLY A 43 -11.60 5.83 -1.88
N LEU A 44 -10.86 4.84 -2.36
CA LEU A 44 -10.28 4.76 -3.70
C LEU A 44 -10.90 3.61 -4.50
N ASP A 45 -10.92 3.79 -5.82
CA ASP A 45 -11.35 2.76 -6.76
C ASP A 45 -10.19 1.77 -7.03
N ASP A 46 -10.52 0.58 -7.55
CA ASP A 46 -9.55 -0.52 -7.70
C ASP A 46 -8.33 -0.12 -8.54
N ASN A 47 -8.53 0.61 -9.65
CA ASN A 47 -7.44 1.10 -10.49
C ASN A 47 -6.46 2.03 -9.74
N ASP A 48 -6.98 2.89 -8.87
CA ASP A 48 -6.15 3.83 -8.09
C ASP A 48 -5.32 3.05 -7.07
N ILE A 49 -5.93 2.04 -6.43
CA ILE A 49 -5.27 1.15 -5.47
C ILE A 49 -4.18 0.33 -6.15
N GLU A 50 -4.50 -0.27 -7.31
CA GLU A 50 -3.56 -1.05 -8.12
C GLU A 50 -2.34 -0.21 -8.50
N LEU A 51 -2.55 1.04 -8.92
CA LEU A 51 -1.45 1.96 -9.24
C LEU A 51 -0.56 2.24 -8.02
N ILE A 52 -1.16 2.55 -6.87
CA ILE A 52 -0.40 2.83 -5.63
C ILE A 52 0.39 1.59 -5.19
N VAL A 53 -0.22 0.41 -5.25
CA VAL A 53 0.42 -0.87 -4.92
C VAL A 53 1.58 -1.15 -5.87
N ASP A 54 1.41 -0.96 -7.17
CA ASP A 54 2.47 -1.10 -8.15
C ASP A 54 3.62 -0.11 -7.88
N VAL A 55 3.34 1.15 -7.53
CA VAL A 55 4.36 2.13 -7.10
C VAL A 55 5.13 1.63 -5.87
N ILE A 56 4.43 1.13 -4.84
CA ILE A 56 5.05 0.61 -3.60
C ILE A 56 5.93 -0.61 -3.89
N THR A 57 5.43 -1.56 -4.68
CA THR A 57 6.07 -2.86 -4.87
C THR A 57 7.19 -2.85 -5.91
N SER A 58 7.14 -1.95 -6.89
CA SER A 58 8.14 -1.82 -7.95
C SER A 58 9.29 -0.86 -7.63
N THR A 59 9.16 -0.03 -6.59
CA THR A 59 10.10 1.05 -6.28
C THR A 59 10.69 0.91 -4.88
N ASP A 60 11.99 1.20 -4.72
CA ASP A 60 12.64 1.19 -3.40
C ASP A 60 12.36 2.49 -2.64
N LEU A 61 11.16 2.57 -2.05
CA LEU A 61 10.68 3.75 -1.35
C LEU A 61 11.21 3.80 0.09
N ARG A 62 11.62 5.00 0.52
CA ARG A 62 11.90 5.26 1.94
C ARG A 62 10.62 5.17 2.76
N ALA A 63 10.73 4.81 4.05
CA ALA A 63 9.59 4.70 4.96
C ALA A 63 8.69 5.96 4.96
N GLY A 64 9.29 7.15 4.86
CA GLY A 64 8.56 8.42 4.82
C GLY A 64 7.63 8.60 3.62
N LEU A 65 7.81 7.83 2.54
CA LEU A 65 6.88 7.79 1.40
C LEU A 65 6.03 6.53 1.41
N CYS A 66 6.64 5.38 1.76
CA CYS A 66 5.96 4.09 1.77
C CYS A 66 4.78 4.05 2.76
N VAL A 67 4.98 4.52 4.01
CA VAL A 67 3.91 4.52 5.02
C VAL A 67 2.72 5.38 4.60
N PRO A 68 2.90 6.64 4.15
CA PRO A 68 1.79 7.43 3.65
C PRO A 68 1.03 6.79 2.48
N LEU A 69 1.73 6.17 1.53
CA LEU A 69 1.10 5.50 0.39
C LEU A 69 0.28 4.28 0.82
N ILE A 70 0.78 3.46 1.75
CA ILE A 70 0.00 2.34 2.30
C ILE A 70 -1.28 2.85 2.98
N ARG A 71 -1.20 3.99 3.68
CA ARG A 71 -2.38 4.62 4.31
C ARG A 71 -3.40 5.15 3.30
N CYS A 72 -3.01 5.41 2.05
CA CYS A 72 -3.95 5.76 0.99
C CYS A 72 -4.81 4.57 0.54
N LEU A 73 -4.43 3.33 0.86
CA LEU A 73 -5.09 2.10 0.36
C LEU A 73 -6.44 1.83 1.07
N ILE A 74 -7.35 2.80 1.08
CA ILE A 74 -8.69 2.66 1.64
C ILE A 74 -9.65 2.37 0.47
N PRO A 75 -10.15 1.14 0.29
CA PRO A 75 -10.95 0.82 -0.88
C PRO A 75 -12.41 1.22 -0.71
N LYS A 76 -13.06 1.63 -1.81
CA LYS A 76 -14.51 1.83 -1.90
C LYS A 76 -15.29 0.52 -1.87
N LYS A 77 -14.67 -0.55 -2.38
CA LYS A 77 -15.27 -1.87 -2.60
C LYS A 77 -14.30 -2.95 -2.14
N ARG A 78 -14.60 -4.21 -2.43
CA ARG A 78 -13.64 -5.28 -2.24
C ARG A 78 -12.46 -5.09 -3.19
N VAL A 79 -11.25 -5.21 -2.67
CA VAL A 79 -10.03 -5.23 -3.47
C VAL A 79 -9.84 -6.59 -4.12
N SER A 80 -9.14 -6.62 -5.26
CA SER A 80 -8.77 -7.86 -5.91
C SER A 80 -7.78 -8.67 -5.06
N ASN A 81 -7.82 -10.00 -5.17
CA ASN A 81 -6.87 -10.87 -4.46
C ASN A 81 -5.43 -10.56 -4.87
N GLN A 82 -5.22 -10.25 -6.16
CA GLN A 82 -3.91 -9.90 -6.71
C GLN A 82 -3.26 -8.73 -5.97
N VAL A 83 -4.01 -7.65 -5.71
CA VAL A 83 -3.51 -6.48 -4.98
C VAL A 83 -3.00 -6.85 -3.59
N VAL A 84 -3.73 -7.72 -2.88
CA VAL A 84 -3.37 -8.16 -1.54
C VAL A 84 -2.15 -9.07 -1.58
N GLU A 85 -2.12 -10.00 -2.54
CA GLU A 85 -0.98 -10.88 -2.78
C GLU A 85 0.29 -10.09 -3.12
N ASP A 86 0.20 -9.04 -3.95
CA ASP A 86 1.35 -8.22 -4.34
C ASP A 86 1.97 -7.51 -3.13
N ILE A 87 1.15 -6.96 -2.24
CA ILE A 87 1.62 -6.32 -0.99
C ILE A 87 2.24 -7.35 -0.04
N ILE A 88 1.61 -8.53 0.13
CA ILE A 88 2.15 -9.59 0.99
C ILE A 88 3.49 -10.09 0.42
N ASN A 89 3.56 -10.36 -0.89
CA ASN A 89 4.77 -10.82 -1.55
C ASN A 89 5.90 -9.78 -1.49
N TYR A 90 5.57 -8.50 -1.67
CA TYR A 90 6.51 -7.39 -1.45
C TYR A 90 7.05 -7.40 -0.02
N TRP A 91 6.18 -7.52 0.97
CA TRP A 91 6.58 -7.57 2.37
C TRP A 91 7.45 -8.80 2.66
N LEU A 92 7.05 -10.00 2.24
CA LEU A 92 7.82 -11.24 2.41
C LEU A 92 9.22 -11.13 1.79
N LYS A 93 9.32 -10.57 0.59
CA LYS A 93 10.60 -10.38 -0.12
C LYS A 93 11.52 -9.39 0.59
N LYS A 94 10.97 -8.36 1.24
CA LYS A 94 11.73 -7.26 1.85
C LYS A 94 11.79 -7.32 3.38
N CYS A 95 11.11 -8.27 4.03
CA CYS A 95 10.83 -8.29 5.48
C CYS A 95 12.05 -8.04 6.37
N SER A 96 13.22 -8.55 6.00
CA SER A 96 14.47 -8.38 6.78
C SER A 96 15.11 -6.99 6.66
N SER A 97 14.77 -6.24 5.62
CA SER A 97 15.33 -4.91 5.28
C SER A 97 14.32 -3.78 5.45
N LEU A 98 13.04 -4.12 5.56
CA LEU A 98 11.93 -3.19 5.56
C LEU A 98 11.77 -2.59 6.97
N PRO A 99 11.68 -1.26 7.11
CA PRO A 99 11.52 -0.64 8.42
C PRO A 99 10.29 -1.17 9.15
N ILE A 100 10.40 -1.39 10.46
CA ILE A 100 9.31 -1.95 11.30
C ILE A 100 8.01 -1.16 11.12
N THR A 101 8.10 0.17 10.99
CA THR A 101 6.92 1.03 10.77
C THR A 101 6.19 0.74 9.46
N VAL A 102 6.91 0.37 8.39
CA VAL A 102 6.28 -0.01 7.12
C VAL A 102 5.62 -1.38 7.29
N SER A 103 6.29 -2.35 7.91
CA SER A 103 5.74 -3.68 8.19
C SER A 103 4.45 -3.60 9.01
N THR A 104 4.47 -2.84 10.12
CA THR A 104 3.29 -2.69 10.98
C THR A 104 2.14 -2.00 10.25
N THR A 105 2.43 -1.01 9.40
CA THR A 105 1.40 -0.34 8.57
C THR A 105 0.78 -1.31 7.56
N ILE A 106 1.57 -2.18 6.93
CA ILE A 106 1.05 -3.23 6.03
C ILE A 106 0.13 -4.18 6.79
N PHE A 107 0.53 -4.67 7.97
CA PHE A 107 -0.31 -5.57 8.77
C PHE A 107 -1.60 -4.90 9.23
N GLN A 108 -1.55 -3.64 9.66
CA GLN A 108 -2.76 -2.88 10.01
C GLN A 108 -3.72 -2.79 8.83
N TRP A 109 -3.21 -2.56 7.62
CA TRP A 109 -4.02 -2.57 6.41
C TRP A 109 -4.63 -3.95 6.12
N LEU A 110 -3.85 -5.03 6.18
CA LEU A 110 -4.34 -6.40 5.98
C LEU A 110 -5.42 -6.79 7.00
N ILE A 111 -5.24 -6.44 8.28
CA ILE A 111 -6.23 -6.67 9.33
C ILE A 111 -7.52 -5.90 9.01
N GLY A 112 -7.41 -4.63 8.61
CA GLY A 112 -8.57 -3.83 8.20
C GLY A 112 -9.34 -4.47 7.04
N LEU A 113 -8.64 -4.95 6.01
CA LEU A 113 -9.29 -5.66 4.90
C LEU A 113 -10.00 -6.93 5.36
N TRP A 114 -9.37 -7.69 6.26
CA TRP A 114 -9.91 -8.93 6.80
C TRP A 114 -11.17 -8.72 7.65
N GLU A 115 -11.11 -7.78 8.59
CA GLU A 115 -12.20 -7.47 9.53
C GLU A 115 -13.45 -6.98 8.80
N HIS A 116 -13.26 -6.10 7.82
CA HIS A 116 -14.34 -5.54 7.02
C HIS A 116 -14.74 -6.41 5.81
N GLN A 117 -14.15 -7.60 5.65
CA GLN A 117 -14.43 -8.52 4.53
C GLN A 117 -14.25 -7.87 3.15
N LEU A 118 -13.23 -7.01 3.04
CA LEU A 118 -12.86 -6.27 1.82
C LEU A 118 -11.95 -7.09 0.90
N VAL A 119 -11.60 -8.31 1.29
CA VAL A 119 -10.88 -9.31 0.48
C VAL A 119 -11.46 -10.69 0.79
N ASP A 120 -11.25 -11.66 -0.11
CA ASP A 120 -11.44 -13.06 0.23
C ASP A 120 -10.49 -13.46 1.37
N ARG A 121 -11.04 -13.98 2.46
CA ARG A 121 -10.28 -14.46 3.62
C ARG A 121 -9.31 -15.57 3.23
N GLN A 122 -9.64 -16.38 2.23
CA GLN A 122 -8.73 -17.43 1.79
C GLN A 122 -7.41 -16.86 1.27
N THR A 123 -7.42 -15.68 0.63
CA THR A 123 -6.23 -15.00 0.10
C THR A 123 -5.19 -14.73 1.18
N ILE A 124 -5.60 -14.19 2.33
CA ILE A 124 -4.68 -13.93 3.45
C ILE A 124 -4.29 -15.25 4.15
N ASN A 125 -5.23 -16.18 4.30
CA ASN A 125 -5.00 -17.46 4.98
C ASN A 125 -3.95 -18.35 4.32
N VAL A 126 -3.81 -18.30 2.99
CA VAL A 126 -2.78 -19.08 2.27
C VAL A 126 -1.36 -18.69 2.73
N TYR A 127 -1.17 -17.47 3.23
CA TYR A 127 0.12 -17.01 3.75
C TYR A 127 0.32 -17.25 5.25
N TYR A 128 -0.62 -17.93 5.93
CA TYR A 128 -0.54 -18.18 7.37
C TYR A 128 0.78 -18.84 7.78
N ASP A 129 1.17 -19.90 7.09
CA ASP A 129 2.42 -20.62 7.36
C ASP A 129 3.65 -19.72 7.11
N CYS A 130 3.59 -18.85 6.10
CA CYS A 130 4.66 -17.89 5.82
C CYS A 130 4.82 -16.87 6.95
N PHE A 131 3.71 -16.31 7.46
CA PHE A 131 3.75 -15.37 8.59
C PHE A 131 4.30 -16.05 9.84
N PHE A 132 3.83 -17.27 10.14
CA PHE A 132 4.27 -17.99 11.33
C PHE A 132 5.74 -18.41 11.24
N PHE A 133 6.20 -18.86 10.08
CA PHE A 133 7.60 -19.17 9.84
C PHE A 133 8.52 -17.96 10.06
N LEU A 134 8.09 -16.78 9.61
CA LEU A 134 8.86 -15.55 9.82
C LEU A 134 8.90 -15.13 11.28
N LEU A 135 7.78 -15.26 12.02
CA LEU A 135 7.76 -15.03 13.47
C LEU A 135 8.75 -15.95 14.20
N LEU A 136 8.79 -17.24 13.83
CA LEU A 136 9.71 -18.20 14.43
C LEU A 136 11.18 -17.89 14.13
N LYS A 137 11.50 -17.41 12.93
CA LYS A 137 12.88 -17.03 12.56
C LYS A 137 13.33 -15.71 13.19
N HIS A 138 12.39 -14.85 13.55
CA HIS A 138 12.66 -13.53 14.11
C HIS A 138 12.10 -13.43 15.54
N GLU A 139 12.56 -14.30 16.45
CA GLU A 139 12.25 -14.32 17.90
C GLU A 139 12.43 -12.97 18.64
N ARG A 140 12.92 -11.92 17.98
CA ARG A 140 13.11 -10.56 18.51
C ARG A 140 12.37 -9.48 17.70
N LEU A 141 11.19 -9.78 17.16
CA LEU A 141 10.23 -8.73 16.76
C LEU A 141 9.54 -8.15 18.00
#